data_AF-A0A5F2IB29-F1
#
_entry.id   AF-A0A5F2IB29-F1
#
_cell.length_a   1.000
_cell.length_b   1.000
_cell.length_c   1.000
_cell.angle_alpha   90.00
_cell.angle_beta   90.00
_cell.angle_gamma   90.00
#
_symmetry.space_group_name_H-M   'P 1'
#
loop_
_entity.id
_entity.type
_entity.pdbx_description
1 polymer ?
#
loop_
_entity_poly.entity_id
_entity_poly.type
_entity_poly.pdbx_seq_one_letter_code
_entity_poly.pdbx_strand_id
1 'polypeptide(L)'
;MLSKPFENPIRVWVGMGFPRQLNTVVDAYQFATDWCGNSPEQKAAIRACKAALVGDIDAETARGIFAAFARKKDILIEDGNMPPPNWKARSSHV
;
A
#
# COMPACT_ATOMS: atom_id res chain seq x y z
N MET A 1 17.10 10.64 3.49
CA MET A 1 16.57 9.35 4.00
C MET A 1 16.02 8.59 2.81
N LEU A 2 16.65 7.49 2.40
CA LEU A 2 16.28 6.75 1.20
C LEU A 2 15.03 5.91 1.49
N SER A 3 13.85 6.46 1.21
CA SER A 3 12.60 5.70 1.16
C SER A 3 12.74 4.68 0.03
N LYS A 4 13.05 3.40 0.34
CA LYS A 4 13.13 2.36 -0.69
C LYS A 4 11.76 2.23 -1.38
N PRO A 5 11.69 2.46 -2.71
CA PRO A 5 10.45 2.25 -3.45
C PRO A 5 10.15 0.76 -3.54
N PHE A 6 8.88 0.42 -3.63
CA PHE A 6 8.45 -0.92 -4.03
C PHE A 6 8.59 -1.07 -5.55
N GLU A 7 8.90 -2.27 -6.02
CA GLU A 7 8.87 -2.59 -7.45
C GLU A 7 7.45 -2.46 -8.00
N ASN A 8 6.48 -2.89 -7.19
CA ASN A 8 5.07 -2.75 -7.48
C ASN A 8 4.40 -1.96 -6.34
N PRO A 9 3.78 -0.81 -6.60
CA PRO A 9 3.13 -0.05 -5.55
C PRO A 9 1.92 -0.81 -4.98
N ILE A 10 1.65 -0.62 -3.69
CA ILE A 10 0.48 -1.22 -3.02
C ILE A 10 -0.67 -0.21 -3.10
N ARG A 11 -1.81 -0.61 -3.65
CA ARG A 11 -3.02 0.22 -3.65
C ARG A 11 -3.95 -0.26 -2.53
N VAL A 12 -4.36 0.66 -1.67
CA VAL A 12 -5.28 0.38 -0.56
C VAL A 12 -6.49 1.30 -0.60
N TRP A 13 -7.63 0.78 -0.21
CA TRP A 13 -8.79 1.59 0.14
C TRP A 13 -8.49 2.32 1.44
N VAL A 14 -8.58 3.63 1.41
CA VAL A 14 -8.58 4.46 2.61
C VAL A 14 -10.02 4.86 2.91
N GLY A 15 -10.26 5.50 4.06
CA GLY A 15 -11.59 5.99 4.45
C GLY A 15 -12.32 6.70 3.31
N MET A 16 -13.65 6.80 3.41
CA MET A 16 -14.51 7.37 2.35
C MET A 16 -14.42 6.71 0.96
N GLY A 17 -13.73 5.56 0.82
CA GLY A 17 -13.70 4.79 -0.43
C GLY A 17 -12.75 5.35 -1.50
N PHE A 18 -11.73 6.12 -1.11
CA PHE A 18 -10.71 6.60 -2.05
C PHE A 18 -9.53 5.62 -2.14
N PRO A 19 -9.04 5.32 -3.34
CA PRO A 19 -7.84 4.51 -3.50
C PRO A 19 -6.60 5.36 -3.17
N ARG A 20 -5.72 4.85 -2.31
CA ARG A 20 -4.39 5.44 -2.06
C ARG A 20 -3.31 4.48 -2.54
N GLN A 21 -2.34 5.02 -3.27
CA GLN A 21 -1.17 4.28 -3.71
C GLN A 21 0.00 4.51 -2.75
N LEU A 22 0.59 3.42 -2.28
CA LEU A 22 1.77 3.39 -1.42
C LEU A 22 2.96 2.97 -2.29
N ASN A 23 3.86 3.92 -2.55
CA ASN A 23 4.99 3.71 -3.46
C ASN A 23 6.25 3.26 -2.72
N THR A 24 6.33 3.55 -1.42
CA THR A 24 7.54 3.32 -0.63
C THR A 24 7.23 2.61 0.69
N VAL A 25 8.27 2.01 1.29
CA VAL A 25 8.20 1.44 2.64
C VAL A 25 7.74 2.48 3.67
N VAL A 26 8.13 3.75 3.49
CA VAL A 26 7.75 4.86 4.38
C VAL A 26 6.26 5.16 4.28
N ASP A 27 5.67 5.11 3.07
CA ASP A 27 4.23 5.28 2.89
C ASP A 27 3.45 4.15 3.58
N ALA A 28 3.89 2.90 3.39
CA ALA A 28 3.29 1.74 4.02
C ALA A 28 3.40 1.79 5.56
N TYR A 29 4.56 2.21 6.08
CA TYR A 29 4.77 2.38 7.51
C TYR A 29 3.82 3.41 8.13
N GLN A 30 3.71 4.59 7.50
CA GLN A 30 2.81 5.65 7.96
C GLN A 30 1.36 5.19 7.91
N PHE A 31 0.95 4.53 6.82
CA PHE A 31 -0.40 4.00 6.68
C PHE A 31 -0.73 2.97 7.77
N ALA A 32 0.15 2.00 8.01
CA ALA A 32 -0.07 0.98 9.04
C ALA A 32 -0.08 1.57 10.46
N THR A 33 0.64 2.67 10.70
CA THR A 33 0.69 3.36 11.99
C THR A 33 -0.56 4.21 12.23
N ASP A 34 -1.07 4.88 11.20
CA ASP A 34 -2.28 5.69 11.23
C ASP A 34 -3.56 4.84 11.26
N TRP A 35 -3.48 3.59 10.76
CA TRP A 35 -4.61 2.68 10.73
C TRP A 35 -5.21 2.43 12.12
N CYS A 36 -6.48 2.81 12.30
CA CYS A 36 -7.20 2.56 13.55
C CYS A 36 -7.42 1.05 13.75
N GLY A 37 -6.71 0.47 14.72
CA GLY A 37 -6.78 -0.96 15.02
C GLY A 37 -5.67 -1.42 15.97
N ASN A 38 -5.75 -2.68 16.37
CA ASN A 38 -4.72 -3.33 17.18
C ASN A 38 -4.56 -4.81 16.79
N SER A 39 -4.59 -5.10 15.49
CA SER A 39 -4.52 -6.48 15.02
C SER A 39 -3.07 -6.96 14.96
N PRO A 40 -2.81 -8.27 15.17
CA PRO A 40 -1.45 -8.81 15.09
C PRO A 40 -0.84 -8.60 13.70
N GLU A 41 -1.65 -8.60 12.64
CA GLU A 41 -1.21 -8.35 11.26
C GLU A 41 -0.74 -6.90 11.08
N GLN A 42 -1.42 -5.92 11.69
CA GLN A 42 -0.98 -4.53 11.68
C GLN A 42 0.38 -4.38 12.37
N LYS A 43 0.55 -4.99 13.55
CA LYS A 43 1.83 -4.98 14.26
C LYS A 43 2.94 -5.64 13.44
N ALA A 44 2.64 -6.74 12.77
CA ALA A 44 3.58 -7.41 11.88
C ALA A 44 3.98 -6.51 10.70
N ALA A 45 3.03 -5.83 10.07
CA ALA A 45 3.29 -4.89 8.99
C ALA A 45 4.17 -3.71 9.44
N ILE A 46 3.87 -3.10 10.60
CA ILE A 46 4.67 -2.02 11.19
C ILE A 46 6.11 -2.50 11.45
N ARG A 47 6.28 -3.69 12.04
CA ARG A 47 7.60 -4.27 12.33
C ARG A 47 8.40 -4.55 11.06
N ALA A 48 7.76 -5.13 10.05
CA ALA A 48 8.36 -5.41 8.76
C ALA A 48 8.80 -4.11 8.07
N CYS A 49 7.95 -3.08 8.06
CA CYS A 49 8.32 -1.79 7.49
C CYS A 49 9.52 -1.17 8.23
N LYS A 50 9.55 -1.22 9.57
CA LYS A 50 10.72 -0.76 10.35
C LYS A 50 12.00 -1.52 10.00
N ALA A 51 11.92 -2.85 9.90
CA ALA A 51 13.06 -3.70 9.52
C ALA A 51 13.57 -3.32 8.12
N ALA A 52 12.68 -3.08 7.16
CA ALA A 52 13.06 -2.65 5.81
C ALA A 52 13.68 -1.24 5.77
N LEU A 53 13.23 -0.32 6.63
CA LEU A 53 13.81 1.03 6.75
C LEU A 53 15.23 1.01 7.32
N VAL A 54 15.53 0.07 8.22
CA VAL A 54 16.88 -0.13 8.77
C VAL A 54 17.75 -0.98 7.84
N GLY A 55 17.17 -1.61 6.83
CA GLY A 55 17.87 -2.45 5.85
C GLY A 55 18.07 -3.90 6.28
N ASP A 56 17.37 -4.35 7.32
CA ASP A 56 17.41 -5.72 7.84
C ASP A 56 16.69 -6.71 6.91
N ILE A 57 15.63 -6.24 6.25
CA ILE A 57 14.90 -7.00 5.22
C ILE A 57 14.73 -6.17 3.94
N ASP A 58 14.40 -6.85 2.84
CA ASP A 58 14.14 -6.18 1.57
C ASP A 58 12.76 -5.48 1.55
N ALA A 59 12.65 -4.42 0.73
CA ALA A 59 11.41 -3.67 0.55
C ALA A 59 10.26 -4.57 0.06
N GLU A 60 10.52 -5.52 -0.83
CA GLU A 60 9.49 -6.44 -1.34
C GLU A 60 9.04 -7.44 -0.27
N THR A 61 9.92 -7.80 0.67
CA THR A 61 9.54 -8.63 1.82
C THR A 61 8.58 -7.87 2.73
N ALA A 62 8.86 -6.59 3.02
CA ALA A 62 7.95 -5.74 3.77
C ALA A 62 6.62 -5.52 3.01
N ARG A 63 6.67 -5.40 1.69
CA ARG A 63 5.50 -5.30 0.80
C ARG A 63 4.57 -6.50 0.96
N GLY A 64 5.12 -7.72 0.92
CA GLY A 64 4.34 -8.95 1.05
C GLY A 64 3.61 -9.04 2.39
N ILE A 65 4.30 -8.69 3.49
CA ILE A 65 3.71 -8.69 4.83
C ILE A 65 2.61 -7.62 4.94
N PHE A 66 2.84 -6.43 4.40
CA PHE A 66 1.84 -5.37 4.38
C PHE A 66 0.62 -5.75 3.52
N ALA A 67 0.83 -6.38 2.37
CA ALA A 67 -0.27 -6.85 1.51
C ALA A 67 -1.13 -7.90 2.23
N ALA A 68 -0.53 -8.79 3.02
CA ALA A 68 -1.27 -9.74 3.85
C ALA A 68 -2.15 -9.03 4.91
N PHE A 69 -1.61 -8.00 5.56
CA PHE A 69 -2.39 -7.13 6.46
C PHE A 69 -3.56 -6.46 5.72
N ALA A 70 -3.30 -5.87 4.55
CA ALA A 70 -4.32 -5.19 3.75
C ALA A 70 -5.42 -6.15 3.26
N ARG A 71 -5.06 -7.38 2.85
CA ARG A 71 -6.02 -8.45 2.52
C ARG A 71 -6.87 -8.84 3.72
N LYS A 72 -6.26 -8.99 4.90
CA LYS A 72 -6.97 -9.37 6.13
C LYS A 72 -7.98 -8.31 6.57
N LYS A 73 -7.73 -7.05 6.24
CA LYS A 73 -8.62 -5.92 6.51
C LYS A 73 -9.57 -5.59 5.37
N ASP A 74 -9.56 -6.36 4.28
CA ASP A 74 -10.37 -6.13 3.08
C ASP A 74 -10.16 -4.73 2.45
N ILE A 75 -8.95 -4.18 2.62
CA ILE A 75 -8.58 -2.87 2.10
C ILE A 75 -7.59 -2.93 0.95
N LEU A 76 -7.09 -4.11 0.59
CA LEU A 76 -6.19 -4.23 -0.55
C LEU A 76 -6.99 -4.09 -1.85
N ILE A 77 -6.52 -3.21 -2.74
CA ILE A 77 -7.03 -3.12 -4.12
C ILE A 77 -6.19 -4.08 -4.96
N GLU A 78 -6.78 -5.20 -5.35
CA GLU A 78 -6.15 -6.10 -6.31
C GLU A 78 -6.25 -5.51 -7.73
N ASP A 79 -5.17 -5.62 -8.51
CA ASP A 79 -5.06 -5.03 -9.87
C ASP A 79 -6.20 -5.49 -10.82
N GLY A 80 -6.90 -6.59 -10.51
CA GLY A 80 -8.06 -7.08 -11.27
C GLY A 80 -9.41 -6.40 -10.94
N ASN A 81 -9.52 -5.58 -9.90
CA ASN A 81 -10.78 -4.94 -9.48
C ASN A 81 -10.91 -3.47 -9.91
N MET A 82 -9.94 -2.93 -10.65
CA MET A 82 -10.04 -1.58 -11.20
C MET A 82 -10.74 -1.63 -12.56
N PRO A 83 -11.85 -0.89 -12.78
CA PRO A 83 -12.28 -0.61 -14.14
C PRO A 83 -11.13 0.08 -14.88
N PRO A 84 -10.90 -0.24 -16.16
CA PRO A 84 -9.80 0.33 -16.92
C PRO A 84 -9.86 1.86 -16.87
N PRO A 85 -8.71 2.56 -16.75
CA PRO A 85 -8.70 4.01 -16.75
C PRO A 85 -9.36 4.52 -18.02
N ASN A 86 -10.47 5.25 -17.87
CA ASN A 86 -11.31 5.78 -18.94
C ASN A 86 -10.68 7.01 -19.62
N TRP A 87 -9.45 6.89 -20.12
CA TRP A 87 -8.76 7.99 -20.80
C TRP A 87 -9.40 8.38 -22.17
N LYS A 88 -10.42 7.66 -22.64
CA LYS A 88 -11.05 7.90 -23.96
C LYS A 88 -12.11 9.01 -24.02
N ALA A 89 -12.35 9.79 -22.97
CA ALA A 89 -13.47 10.76 -22.96
C ALA A 89 -13.06 12.25 -23.05
N ARG A 90 -11.90 12.60 -23.63
CA ARG A 90 -11.52 14.03 -23.77
C ARG A 90 -10.80 14.43 -25.06
N SER A 91 -11.10 13.76 -26.17
CA SER A 91 -10.72 14.26 -27.51
C SER A 91 -11.95 14.45 -28.38
N SER A 92 -12.72 15.51 -28.10
CA SER A 92 -13.44 16.24 -29.14
C SER A 92 -13.87 17.60 -28.59
N HIS A 93 -12.97 18.58 -28.67
CA HIS A 93 -13.38 19.96 -28.86
C HIS A 93 -12.99 20.29 -30.31
N VAL A 94 -14.00 20.36 -31.17
CA VAL A 94 -13.97 21.07 -32.45
C VAL A 94 -15.15 22.01 -32.48
#